data_AF-A0A1I2HTL1-F1
#
_entry.id   AF-A0A1I2HTL1-F1
#
_cell.length_a   1.000
_cell.length_b   1.000
_cell.length_c   1.000
_cell.angle_alpha   90.00
_cell.angle_beta   90.00
_cell.angle_gamma   90.00
#
_symmetry.space_group_name_H-M   'P 1'
#
loop_
_entity.id
_entity.type
_entity.pdbx_description
1 polymer ?
#
loop_
_entity_poly.entity_id
_entity_poly.type
_entity_poly.pdbx_seq_one_letter_code
_entity_poly.pdbx_strand_id
1 'polypeptide(L)'
;MEPTVYRISAVLAGQSAHVAVVGRDAAGRELQLELSPDRARGLQPGQLLLLTWSAHVVPELEAAAPAGAGEAKPSEVPDAAAPTSTPEPATARSQASDEEEVFRMLGLG
;
A
#
# COMPACT_ATOMS: atom_id res chain seq x y z
N MET A 1 -15.13 -17.91 12.30
CA MET A 1 -14.21 -17.31 11.31
C MET A 1 -13.07 -18.30 11.12
N GLU A 2 -12.82 -18.73 9.88
CA GLU A 2 -11.88 -19.82 9.60
C GLU A 2 -10.43 -19.31 9.62
N PRO A 3 -9.46 -20.14 10.06
CA PRO A 3 -8.07 -19.76 10.00
C PRO A 3 -7.60 -19.57 8.54
N THR A 4 -6.81 -18.53 8.31
CA THR A 4 -6.19 -18.29 6.99
C THR A 4 -4.73 -18.71 7.03
N VAL A 5 -4.30 -19.48 6.03
CA VAL A 5 -2.91 -19.95 5.90
C VAL A 5 -2.17 -19.09 4.88
N TYR A 6 -1.01 -18.58 5.28
CA TYR A 6 -0.09 -17.83 4.42
C TYR A 6 1.25 -18.57 4.34
N ARG A 7 1.84 -18.66 3.15
CA ARG A 7 3.23 -19.08 2.99
C ARG A 7 4.14 -17.87 3.14
N ILE A 8 5.10 -17.94 4.05
CA ILE A 8 6.08 -16.88 4.27
C ILE A 8 6.95 -16.75 3.02
N SER A 9 6.99 -15.57 2.42
CA SER A 9 7.84 -15.23 1.28
C SER A 9 9.10 -14.50 1.71
N ALA A 10 9.04 -13.73 2.80
CA ALA A 10 10.18 -12.99 3.32
C ALA A 10 10.09 -12.76 4.84
N VAL A 11 11.24 -12.69 5.49
CA VAL A 11 11.40 -12.22 6.86
C VAL A 11 12.45 -11.10 6.82
N LEU A 12 12.03 -9.88 7.10
CA LEU A 12 12.82 -8.67 6.94
C LEU A 12 13.15 -8.11 8.32
N ALA A 13 14.40 -8.26 8.72
CA ALA A 13 14.95 -7.66 9.94
C ALA A 13 15.88 -6.50 9.55
N GLY A 14 15.58 -5.30 10.05
CA GLY A 14 16.40 -4.10 9.86
C GLY A 14 16.86 -3.51 11.20
N GLN A 15 17.21 -2.22 11.23
CA GLN A 15 17.52 -1.50 12.47
C GLN A 15 16.26 -1.12 13.30
N SER A 16 15.09 -1.58 12.88
CA SER A 16 13.82 -1.33 13.55
C SER A 16 13.67 -2.19 14.81
N ALA A 17 12.85 -1.73 15.76
CA ALA A 17 12.39 -2.53 16.89
C ALA A 17 11.47 -3.69 16.47
N HIS A 18 11.11 -3.78 15.19
CA HIS A 18 10.22 -4.80 14.64
C HIS A 18 10.85 -5.54 13.46
N VAL A 19 10.43 -6.79 13.30
CA VAL A 19 10.72 -7.64 12.15
C VAL A 19 9.44 -7.81 11.34
N ALA A 20 9.50 -7.52 10.04
CA ALA A 20 8.37 -7.71 9.15
C ALA A 20 8.38 -9.12 8.56
N VAL A 21 7.26 -9.82 8.65
CA VAL A 21 7.04 -11.14 8.04
C VAL A 21 6.03 -10.96 6.93
N VAL A 22 6.43 -11.28 5.70
CA VAL A 22 5.58 -11.18 4.51
C VAL A 22 5.18 -12.59 4.09
N GLY A 23 3.90 -12.80 3.78
CA GLY A 23 3.40 -14.06 3.27
C GLY A 23 2.24 -13.91 2.30
N ARG A 24 1.95 -14.98 1.55
CA ARG A 24 0.83 -15.04 0.59
C ARG A 24 -0.04 -16.25 0.80
N ASP A 25 -1.35 -16.09 0.67
CA ASP A 25 -2.29 -17.20 0.73
C ASP A 25 -2.48 -17.89 -0.64
N ALA A 26 -3.36 -18.91 -0.68
CA ALA A 26 -3.66 -19.64 -1.91
C ALA A 26 -4.30 -18.79 -3.02
N ALA A 27 -4.94 -17.67 -2.66
CA ALA A 27 -5.52 -16.72 -3.61
C ALA A 27 -4.50 -15.65 -4.07
N GLY A 28 -3.26 -15.71 -3.57
CA GLY A 28 -2.21 -14.74 -3.86
C GLY A 28 -2.32 -13.43 -3.07
N ARG A 29 -3.23 -13.35 -2.08
CA ARG A 29 -3.36 -12.18 -1.22
C ARG A 29 -2.17 -12.10 -0.29
N GLU A 30 -1.61 -10.91 -0.17
CA GLU A 30 -0.43 -10.66 0.66
C GLU A 30 -0.83 -10.25 2.08
N LEU A 31 -0.04 -10.71 3.05
CA LEU A 31 -0.10 -10.30 4.45
C LEU A 31 1.30 -9.85 4.86
N GLN A 32 1.38 -8.71 5.53
CA GLN A 32 2.56 -8.26 6.25
C GLN A 32 2.22 -8.20 7.74
N LEU A 33 3.04 -8.87 8.56
CA LEU A 33 2.90 -8.89 10.01
C LEU A 33 4.18 -8.34 10.64
N GLU A 34 4.05 -7.36 11.52
CA GLU A 34 5.15 -6.83 12.30
C GLU A 34 5.21 -7.54 13.66
N LEU A 35 6.38 -8.10 13.96
CA LEU A 35 6.62 -8.86 15.19
C LEU A 35 7.79 -8.25 15.94
N SER A 36 7.85 -8.46 17.25
CA SER A 36 9.09 -8.23 17.99
C SER A 36 10.17 -9.25 17.55
N PRO A 37 11.46 -8.92 17.64
CA PRO A 37 12.55 -9.79 17.20
C PRO A 37 12.52 -11.17 17.86
N ASP A 38 12.19 -11.24 19.15
CA ASP A 38 12.07 -12.51 19.88
C ASP A 38 10.96 -13.41 19.32
N ARG A 39 9.84 -12.82 18.87
CA ARG A 39 8.71 -13.55 18.28
C ARG A 39 8.96 -13.97 16.84
N ALA A 40 9.80 -13.23 16.11
CA ALA A 40 10.20 -13.58 14.75
C ALA A 40 11.36 -14.58 14.69
N ARG A 41 11.98 -14.92 15.83
CA ARG A 41 13.16 -15.78 15.88
C ARG A 41 12.86 -17.17 15.33
N GLY A 42 13.63 -17.58 14.31
CA GLY A 42 13.49 -18.89 13.67
C GLY A 42 12.44 -18.95 12.56
N LEU A 43 11.71 -17.87 12.31
CA LEU A 43 10.86 -17.77 11.12
C LEU A 43 11.74 -17.67 9.86
N GLN A 44 11.33 -18.36 8.80
CA GLN A 44 12.06 -18.43 7.54
C GLN A 44 11.10 -18.43 6.35
N PRO A 45 11.54 -17.93 5.17
CA PRO A 45 10.81 -18.12 3.93
C PRO A 45 10.50 -19.60 3.67
N GLY A 46 9.31 -19.86 3.12
CA GLY A 46 8.82 -21.21 2.81
C GLY A 46 8.02 -21.86 3.94
N GLN A 47 8.10 -21.37 5.17
CA GLN A 47 7.24 -21.83 6.27
C GLN A 47 5.80 -21.32 6.11
N LEU A 48 4.87 -21.91 6.86
CA LEU A 48 3.47 -21.51 6.88
C LEU A 48 3.15 -20.71 8.14
N LEU A 49 2.42 -19.62 7.96
CA LEU A 49 1.81 -18.82 9.00
C LEU A 49 0.31 -19.12 9.04
N LEU A 50 -0.18 -19.51 10.21
CA LEU A 50 -1.60 -19.70 10.47
C LEU A 50 -2.14 -18.47 11.20
N LEU A 51 -2.96 -17.67 10.52
CA LEU A 51 -3.59 -16.51 11.12
C LEU A 51 -5.01 -16.86 11.57
N THR A 52 -5.24 -16.72 12.87
CA THR A 52 -6.59 -16.73 13.46
C THR A 52 -6.88 -15.35 14.02
N TRP A 53 -8.01 -14.78 13.66
CA TRP A 53 -8.47 -13.55 14.27
C TRP A 53 -9.88 -13.72 14.83
N SER A 54 -10.16 -12.96 15.87
CA SER A 54 -11.46 -12.89 16.50
C SER A 54 -11.75 -11.41 16.77
N ALA A 55 -12.95 -10.98 16.44
CA ALA A 55 -13.43 -9.65 16.80
C ALA A 55 -14.25 -9.78 18.07
N HIS A 56 -13.90 -8.99 19.08
CA HIS A 56 -14.65 -8.90 20.33
C HIS A 56 -15.21 -7.50 20.44
N VAL A 57 -16.51 -7.40 20.75
CA VAL A 57 -17.12 -6.11 21.12
C VAL A 57 -16.65 -5.77 22.52
N VAL A 58 -16.11 -4.57 22.69
CA VAL A 58 -15.76 -4.01 24.01
C VAL A 58 -16.84 -2.97 24.35
N PRO A 59 -17.81 -3.31 25.23
CA PRO A 59 -18.99 -2.47 25.47
C PRO A 59 -18.66 -1.05 25.95
N GLU A 60 -17.57 -0.90 26.72
CA GLU A 60 -17.09 0.39 27.22
C GLU A 60 -16.64 1.35 26.11
N LEU A 61 -16.27 0.83 24.93
CA LEU A 61 -15.88 1.63 23.77
C LEU A 61 -17.08 2.08 22.92
N GLU A 62 -18.17 1.29 22.88
CA GLU A 62 -19.38 1.66 22.13
C GLU A 62 -20.13 2.82 22.80
N ALA A 63 -20.10 2.91 24.13
CA ALA A 63 -20.70 4.02 24.88
C ALA A 63 -19.99 5.38 24.65
N ALA A 64 -18.78 5.37 24.09
CA ALA A 64 -17.99 6.57 23.80
C ALA A 64 -18.13 7.06 22.34
N ALA A 65 -18.88 6.36 21.48
CA ALA A 65 -19.20 6.88 20.16
C ALA A 65 -20.10 8.14 20.33
N PRO A 66 -19.67 9.34 19.90
CA PRO A 66 -20.53 10.50 19.97
C PRO A 66 -21.77 10.21 19.11
N ALA A 67 -22.94 10.27 19.73
CA ALA A 67 -24.23 10.24 19.04
C ALA A 67 -24.30 11.43 18.08
N GLY A 68 -23.81 11.25 16.85
CA GLY A 68 -23.63 12.35 15.92
C GLY A 68 -22.65 12.12 14.77
N ALA A 69 -22.23 10.89 14.46
CA ALA A 69 -21.61 10.60 13.16
C ALA A 69 -22.70 10.65 12.07
N GLY A 70 -23.15 11.86 11.76
CA GLY A 70 -23.95 12.13 10.59
C GLY A 70 -23.19 11.66 9.36
N GLU A 71 -23.91 11.02 8.46
CA GLU A 71 -23.46 10.61 7.14
C GLU A 71 -22.58 11.72 6.52
N ALA A 72 -21.28 11.47 6.42
CA ALA A 72 -20.37 12.41 5.79
C ALA A 72 -20.72 12.47 4.30
N LYS A 73 -21.55 13.44 3.91
CA LYS A 73 -21.77 13.77 2.50
C LYS A 73 -20.41 14.04 1.85
N PRO A 74 -20.13 13.45 0.67
CA PRO A 74 -18.94 13.80 -0.10
C PRO A 74 -18.86 15.32 -0.25
N SER A 75 -17.75 15.91 0.15
CA SER A 75 -17.52 17.34 0.00
C SER A 75 -17.40 17.63 -1.49
N GLU A 76 -18.43 18.24 -2.07
CA GLU A 76 -18.42 18.73 -3.45
C GLU A 76 -17.33 19.80 -3.57
N VAL A 77 -16.31 19.55 -4.39
CA VAL A 77 -15.31 20.55 -4.76
C VAL A 77 -16.02 21.59 -5.63
N PRO A 78 -16.02 22.88 -5.28
CA PRO A 78 -16.65 23.89 -6.11
C PRO A 78 -15.93 23.99 -7.46
N ASP A 79 -16.73 23.77 -8.51
CA ASP A 79 -16.41 23.94 -9.92
C ASP A 79 -15.92 25.37 -10.17
N ALA A 80 -14.61 25.52 -10.33
CA ALA A 80 -14.02 26.78 -10.77
C ALA A 80 -14.26 26.92 -12.27
N ALA A 81 -15.21 27.79 -12.59
CA ALA A 81 -15.68 28.15 -13.93
C ALA A 81 -14.60 28.11 -15.02
N ALA A 82 -14.94 27.40 -16.10
CA ALA A 82 -14.28 27.43 -17.39
C ALA A 82 -14.22 28.83 -18.01
N PRO A 83 -13.20 29.14 -18.84
CA PRO A 83 -13.38 30.02 -19.99
C PRO A 83 -13.58 29.20 -21.27
N THR A 84 -14.70 29.49 -21.95
CA THR A 84 -15.21 28.91 -23.19
C THR A 84 -14.41 29.35 -24.45
N SER A 85 -13.98 28.34 -25.23
CA SER A 85 -13.83 28.21 -26.70
C SER A 85 -13.09 29.30 -27.52
N THR A 86 -12.20 28.95 -28.47
CA THR A 86 -12.53 28.46 -29.84
C THR A 86 -11.20 28.31 -30.64
N PRO A 87 -11.10 27.47 -31.69
CA PRO A 87 -9.87 26.77 -32.13
C PRO A 87 -9.20 27.34 -33.39
N GLU A 88 -7.99 26.86 -33.76
CA GLU A 88 -7.59 26.50 -35.14
C GLU A 88 -6.15 25.90 -35.20
N PRO A 89 -5.76 25.20 -36.30
CA PRO A 89 -4.79 24.11 -36.29
C PRO A 89 -3.47 24.44 -37.03
N ALA A 90 -2.54 23.47 -37.02
CA ALA A 90 -1.55 23.13 -38.08
C ALA A 90 -0.12 22.86 -37.57
N THR A 91 0.22 21.56 -37.58
CA THR A 91 1.42 20.95 -38.17
C THR A 91 2.83 21.29 -37.66
N ALA A 92 3.53 20.20 -37.31
CA ALA A 92 4.94 19.88 -37.61
C ALA A 92 5.97 19.93 -36.45
N ARG A 93 6.38 18.71 -36.06
CA ARG A 93 7.76 18.17 -36.21
C ARG A 93 8.76 18.32 -35.03
N SER A 94 9.12 17.15 -34.48
CA SER A 94 10.41 16.74 -33.86
C SER A 94 10.83 17.48 -32.58
N GLN A 95 11.41 16.90 -31.52
CA GLN A 95 12.39 15.81 -31.29
C GLN A 95 12.10 15.29 -29.84
N ALA A 96 12.21 14.03 -29.39
CA ALA A 96 13.12 12.92 -29.66
C ALA A 96 14.60 13.31 -29.50
N SER A 97 15.05 13.54 -28.25
CA SER A 97 16.43 13.27 -27.79
C SER A 97 16.59 13.69 -26.32
N ASP A 98 16.26 12.80 -25.38
CA ASP A 98 16.68 12.92 -23.96
C ASP A 98 17.48 11.69 -23.48
N GLU A 99 17.68 10.69 -24.35
CA GLU A 99 18.30 9.43 -23.97
C GLU A 99 19.83 9.48 -24.14
N GLU A 100 20.34 10.13 -25.19
CA GLU A 100 21.78 10.15 -25.51
C GLU A 100 22.60 11.09 -24.59
N GLU A 101 21.96 12.10 -23.97
CA GLU A 101 22.62 12.99 -23.00
C GLU A 101 22.89 12.25 -21.67
N VAL A 102 21.99 11.36 -21.26
CA VAL A 102 22.16 10.52 -20.05
C VAL A 102 23.31 9.53 -20.23
N PHE A 103 23.46 8.93 -21.41
CA PHE A 103 24.56 7.99 -21.68
C PHE A 103 25.94 8.68 -21.69
N ARG A 104 26.04 9.92 -22.20
CA ARG A 104 27.28 10.70 -22.10
C ARG A 104 27.55 11.17 -20.68
N MET A 105 26.53 11.54 -19.92
CA MET A 105 26.68 11.97 -18.52
C MET A 105 27.12 10.82 -17.61
N LEU A 106 26.76 9.58 -17.94
CA LEU A 106 27.17 8.36 -17.20
C LEU A 106 28.50 7.76 -17.68
N GLY A 107 29.16 8.35 -18.69
CA GLY A 107 30.48 7.91 -19.15
C GLY A 107 30.52 6.49 -19.71
N LEU A 108 29.41 6.01 -20.29
CA LEU A 108 29.28 4.67 -20.88
C LEU A 108 29.47 4.65 -22.41
N GLY A 109 30.19 5.64 -22.94
CA GLY A 109 30.55 5.73 -24.37
C GLY A 109 31.92 5.15 -24.67
#